data_AF-A0A834NAK7-F1
#
_entry.id   AF-A0A834NAK7-F1
#
_cell.length_a   1.000
_cell.length_b   1.000
_cell.length_c   1.000
_cell.angle_alpha   90.00
_cell.angle_beta   90.00
_cell.angle_gamma   90.00
#
_symmetry.space_group_name_H-M   'P 1'
#
loop_
_entity.id
_entity.type
_entity.pdbx_description
1 polymer ?
#
loop_
_entity_poly.entity_id
_entity_poly.type
_entity_poly.pdbx_seq_one_letter_code
_entity_poly.pdbx_strand_id
1 'polypeptide(L)'
;MSILKSPIDYKILQDELYKELKANELYKLQNDAKIRAVEQGVPTYEHFRQMVNAAHLKPLEPKDIKSKSAVLWNSICTNHKSEFLTSTYENGTKLIKEKLDEFANTIPKNYKTFIQMWRNTNDSKIKFFYLYNTRDILKSTIFNSEIPPFFLCDIINVCLEYEKQNSLNTEEIKAIIEILTTLSTCNRFNLAINFMADHEKENCSRLLKYLEDKVKSEDITVEKNAITSLIQKYQII
;
A
#
# COMPACT_ATOMS: atom_id res chain seq x y z
N MET A 1 63.14 59.86 -13.70
CA MET A 1 61.78 59.40 -14.04
C MET A 1 61.66 57.93 -13.64
N SER A 2 61.23 57.63 -12.41
CA SER A 2 60.97 56.25 -11.98
C SER A 2 59.53 56.12 -11.55
N ILE A 3 58.70 55.56 -12.43
CA ILE A 3 57.25 55.37 -12.25
C ILE A 3 56.93 54.21 -11.27
N LEU A 4 57.96 53.54 -10.72
CA LEU A 4 57.80 52.35 -9.87
C LEU A 4 58.17 52.65 -8.41
N LYS A 5 57.29 53.35 -7.69
CA LYS A 5 57.45 53.57 -6.23
C LYS A 5 56.15 53.39 -5.44
N SER A 6 55.17 52.68 -5.98
CA SER A 6 54.01 52.20 -5.22
C SER A 6 54.35 50.83 -4.59
N PRO A 7 54.08 50.62 -3.28
CA PRO A 7 54.20 49.30 -2.68
C PRO A 7 53.26 48.32 -3.38
N ILE A 8 53.79 47.15 -3.74
CA ILE A 8 53.03 46.08 -4.42
C ILE A 8 52.00 45.54 -3.44
N ASP A 9 50.73 45.56 -3.84
CA ASP A 9 49.65 44.94 -3.07
C ASP A 9 49.55 43.45 -3.43
N TYR A 10 50.13 42.61 -2.58
CA TYR A 10 50.14 41.16 -2.74
C TYR A 10 48.74 40.54 -2.72
N LYS A 11 47.76 41.19 -2.08
CA LYS A 11 46.41 40.67 -1.97
C LYS A 11 45.67 40.75 -3.31
N ILE A 12 45.80 41.89 -4.00
CA ILE A 12 45.23 42.08 -5.35
C ILE A 12 45.84 41.08 -6.33
N LEU A 13 47.16 40.88 -6.27
CA LEU A 13 47.87 39.93 -7.13
C LEU A 13 47.40 38.47 -6.87
N GLN A 14 47.18 38.12 -5.61
CA GLN A 14 46.67 36.80 -5.23
C GLN A 14 45.24 36.58 -5.73
N ASP A 15 44.37 37.58 -5.62
CA ASP A 15 42.99 37.50 -6.11
C ASP A 15 42.93 37.38 -7.63
N GLU A 16 43.79 38.13 -8.35
CA GLU A 16 43.94 38.02 -9.80
C GLU A 16 44.40 36.62 -10.20
N LEU A 17 45.41 36.07 -9.53
CA LEU A 17 45.89 34.71 -9.78
C LEU A 17 44.78 33.68 -9.58
N TYR A 18 44.03 33.74 -8.49
CA TYR A 18 42.93 32.80 -8.25
C TYR A 18 41.81 32.92 -9.29
N LYS A 19 41.53 34.13 -9.76
CA LYS A 19 40.54 34.36 -10.81
C LYS A 19 40.97 33.70 -12.12
N GLU A 20 42.23 33.91 -12.52
CA GLU A 20 42.79 33.31 -13.74
C GLU A 20 42.87 31.78 -13.64
N LEU A 21 43.22 31.24 -12.46
CA LEU A 21 43.26 29.80 -12.23
C LEU A 21 41.87 29.17 -12.40
N LYS A 22 40.84 29.77 -11.77
CA LYS A 22 39.45 29.31 -11.92
C LYS A 22 38.95 29.42 -13.36
N ALA A 23 39.29 30.50 -14.07
CA ALA A 23 38.92 30.66 -15.48
C ALA A 23 39.55 29.57 -16.36
N ASN A 24 40.82 29.24 -16.11
CA ASN A 24 41.53 28.17 -16.81
C ASN A 24 40.94 26.78 -16.53
N GLU A 25 40.56 26.49 -15.29
CA GLU A 25 39.88 25.24 -14.93
C GLU A 25 38.53 25.12 -15.64
N LEU A 26 37.74 26.20 -15.64
CA LEU A 26 36.44 26.26 -16.31
C LEU A 26 36.60 26.04 -17.82
N TYR A 27 37.58 26.71 -18.45
CA TYR A 27 37.88 26.53 -19.87
C TYR A 27 38.21 25.07 -20.21
N LYS A 28 39.01 24.38 -19.39
CA LYS A 28 39.33 22.96 -19.58
C LYS A 28 38.07 22.08 -19.53
N LEU A 29 37.20 22.29 -18.54
CA LEU A 29 35.94 21.55 -18.40
C LEU A 29 35.00 21.78 -19.60
N GLN A 30 34.89 23.02 -20.07
CA GLN A 30 34.09 23.33 -21.25
C GLN A 30 34.66 22.70 -22.52
N ASN A 31 35.99 22.72 -22.70
CA ASN A 31 36.61 22.12 -23.88
C ASN A 31 36.43 20.60 -23.89
N ASP A 32 36.58 19.95 -22.73
CA ASP A 32 36.28 18.54 -22.56
C ASP A 32 34.82 18.22 -22.89
N ALA A 33 33.87 19.03 -22.39
CA ALA A 33 32.46 18.88 -22.73
C ALA A 33 32.16 19.10 -24.22
N LYS A 34 32.86 20.03 -24.89
CA LYS A 34 32.76 20.23 -26.34
C LYS A 34 33.19 18.98 -27.10
N ILE A 35 34.35 18.39 -26.73
CA ILE A 35 34.86 17.17 -27.35
C ILE A 35 33.86 16.03 -27.14
N ARG A 36 33.41 15.81 -25.90
CA ARG A 36 32.40 14.78 -25.59
C ARG A 36 31.09 14.97 -26.36
N ALA A 37 30.59 16.19 -26.49
CA ALA A 37 29.36 16.45 -27.23
C ALA A 37 29.49 16.16 -28.73
N VAL A 38 30.68 16.41 -29.31
CA VAL A 38 30.99 16.03 -30.70
C VAL A 38 31.09 14.52 -30.86
N GLU A 39 31.81 13.84 -29.95
CA GLU A 39 31.95 12.38 -29.95
C GLU A 39 30.61 11.66 -29.79
N GLN A 40 29.70 12.21 -28.97
CA GLN A 40 28.36 11.67 -28.76
C GLN A 40 27.40 11.95 -29.91
N GLY A 41 27.78 12.75 -30.92
CA GLY A 41 26.95 13.03 -32.09
C GLY A 41 25.66 13.76 -31.75
N VAL A 42 25.74 14.77 -30.89
CA VAL A 42 24.56 15.54 -30.43
C VAL A 42 23.75 16.12 -31.59
N PRO A 43 22.42 15.92 -31.64
CA PRO A 43 21.61 16.22 -32.83
C PRO A 43 21.34 17.72 -33.08
N THR A 44 21.35 18.57 -32.04
CA THR A 44 21.05 20.00 -32.18
C THR A 44 22.09 20.88 -31.49
N TYR A 45 22.34 22.06 -32.05
CA TYR A 45 23.25 23.03 -31.44
C TYR A 45 22.79 23.47 -30.05
N GLU A 46 21.48 23.51 -29.81
CA GLU A 46 20.94 23.84 -28.49
C GLU A 46 21.39 22.83 -27.42
N HIS A 47 21.32 21.53 -27.73
CA HIS A 47 21.77 20.49 -26.81
C HIS A 47 23.29 20.57 -26.59
N PHE A 48 24.06 20.84 -27.65
CA PHE A 48 25.50 21.08 -27.54
C PHE A 48 25.80 22.25 -26.60
N ARG A 49 25.11 23.38 -26.78
CA ARG A 49 25.25 24.57 -25.93
C ARG A 49 24.90 24.27 -24.48
N GLN A 50 23.83 23.53 -24.23
CA GLN A 50 23.42 23.14 -22.88
C GLN A 50 24.48 22.25 -22.20
N MET A 51 25.03 21.26 -22.91
CA MET A 51 26.11 20.40 -22.38
C MET A 51 27.35 21.20 -22.00
N VAL A 52 27.81 22.11 -22.87
CA VAL A 52 29.00 22.93 -22.61
C VAL A 52 28.75 23.90 -21.44
N ASN A 53 27.57 24.52 -21.38
CA ASN A 53 27.22 25.42 -20.29
C ASN A 53 27.13 24.68 -18.94
N ALA A 54 26.63 23.45 -18.93
CA ALA A 54 26.47 22.62 -17.75
C ALA A 54 27.77 21.92 -17.30
N ALA A 55 28.87 22.06 -18.03
CA ALA A 55 30.13 21.32 -17.76
C ALA A 55 30.74 21.59 -16.36
N HIS A 56 30.43 22.74 -15.76
CA HIS A 56 30.91 23.12 -14.44
C HIS A 56 30.07 22.57 -13.29
N LEU A 57 28.91 21.96 -13.58
CA LEU A 57 28.02 21.38 -12.57
C LEU A 57 28.63 20.09 -12.03
N LYS A 58 28.66 19.97 -10.70
CA LYS A 58 29.10 18.74 -10.03
C LYS A 58 27.96 17.72 -9.99
N PRO A 59 28.26 16.42 -10.06
CA PRO A 59 27.27 15.39 -9.77
C PRO A 59 26.67 15.61 -8.38
N LEU A 60 25.37 15.33 -8.23
CA LEU A 60 24.69 15.43 -6.95
C LEU A 60 25.29 14.41 -5.98
N GLU A 61 25.78 14.87 -4.83
CA GLU A 61 26.20 13.96 -3.78
C GLU A 61 24.98 13.41 -3.03
N PRO A 62 25.07 12.23 -2.40
CA PRO A 62 23.98 11.69 -1.57
C PRO A 62 23.50 12.65 -0.47
N LYS A 63 24.36 13.58 -0.05
CA LYS A 63 24.07 14.63 0.94
C LYS A 63 23.27 15.79 0.35
N ASP A 64 23.38 16.05 -0.95
CA ASP A 64 22.66 17.11 -1.66
C ASP A 64 21.23 16.69 -2.01
N ILE A 65 20.97 15.38 -2.00
CA ILE A 65 19.63 14.82 -2.08
C ILE A 65 18.95 15.11 -0.75
N LYS A 66 18.25 16.26 -0.65
CA LYS A 66 17.24 16.48 0.40
C LYS A 66 16.46 15.20 0.53
N SER A 67 16.38 14.63 1.73
CA SER A 67 15.66 13.39 2.00
C SER A 67 14.30 13.50 1.33
N LYS A 68 14.17 12.86 0.15
CA LYS A 68 12.90 12.76 -0.52
C LYS A 68 12.02 12.15 0.56
N SER A 69 10.98 12.88 1.01
CA SER A 69 9.94 12.29 1.85
C SER A 69 9.73 10.90 1.30
N ALA A 70 9.84 9.89 2.14
CA ALA A 70 9.81 8.49 1.76
C ALA A 70 8.44 8.16 1.18
N VAL A 71 8.13 8.72 0.02
CA VAL A 71 7.10 8.30 -0.89
C VAL A 71 7.71 7.08 -1.52
N LEU A 72 7.65 6.01 -0.73
CA LEU A 72 7.86 4.67 -1.20
C LEU A 72 6.80 4.47 -2.27
N TRP A 73 7.23 4.55 -3.53
CA TRP A 73 6.40 4.15 -4.68
C TRP A 73 5.94 2.68 -4.55
N ASN A 74 6.57 1.92 -3.64
CA ASN A 74 6.12 0.63 -3.15
C ASN A 74 6.14 0.58 -1.62
N SER A 75 4.98 0.64 -0.96
CA SER A 75 4.84 0.35 0.49
C SER A 75 5.05 -1.12 0.86
N ILE A 76 5.40 -1.97 -0.11
CA ILE A 76 5.48 -3.44 0.03
C ILE A 76 6.89 -3.87 0.49
N CYS A 77 7.90 -3.01 0.38
CA CYS A 77 9.31 -3.40 0.61
C CYS A 77 9.93 -2.91 1.94
N THR A 78 9.15 -2.48 2.93
CA THR A 78 9.68 -2.24 4.29
C THR A 78 9.42 -3.44 5.19
N ASN A 79 10.00 -4.59 4.84
CA ASN A 79 10.20 -5.69 5.76
C ASN A 79 11.56 -6.30 5.40
N HIS A 80 12.62 -5.81 6.04
CA HIS A 80 13.83 -6.58 6.43
C HIS A 80 14.79 -5.65 7.18
N LYS A 81 14.33 -5.13 8.31
CA LYS A 81 15.15 -4.96 9.51
C LYS A 81 14.31 -5.45 10.68
N SER A 82 14.08 -6.76 10.70
CA SER A 82 13.60 -7.44 11.91
C SER A 82 14.78 -7.52 12.87
N GLU A 83 14.87 -6.55 13.76
CA GLU A 83 15.46 -6.81 15.08
C GLU A 83 14.61 -7.90 15.72
N PHE A 84 15.20 -9.10 15.78
CA PHE A 84 14.60 -10.27 16.37
C PHE A 84 14.46 -10.07 17.88
N LEU A 85 13.20 -10.11 18.33
CA LEU A 85 12.69 -10.78 19.54
C LEU A 85 13.47 -10.62 20.86
N THR A 86 12.82 -10.00 21.84
CA THR A 86 12.52 -10.67 23.12
C THR A 86 11.34 -10.00 23.81
N SER A 87 10.16 -10.64 23.76
CA SER A 87 9.24 -10.60 24.90
C SER A 87 8.48 -11.93 24.93
N THR A 88 9.05 -12.82 25.72
CA THR A 88 8.44 -13.92 26.46
C THR A 88 6.93 -14.09 26.30
N TYR A 89 6.59 -15.29 25.83
CA TYR A 89 5.32 -15.97 26.03
C TYR A 89 4.96 -15.95 27.52
N GLU A 90 3.84 -15.29 27.83
CA GLU A 90 2.85 -15.61 28.85
C GLU A 90 1.85 -14.44 28.82
N ASN A 91 0.53 -14.73 28.81
CA ASN A 91 -0.61 -13.79 28.70
C ASN A 91 -1.26 -13.64 27.31
N GLY A 92 -1.54 -14.76 26.62
CA GLY A 92 -2.33 -14.77 25.38
C GLY A 92 -3.79 -14.30 25.52
N THR A 93 -4.34 -14.18 26.73
CA THR A 93 -5.76 -13.83 26.93
C THR A 93 -6.01 -12.37 27.31
N LYS A 94 -4.99 -11.63 27.77
CA LYS A 94 -5.11 -10.19 28.07
C LYS A 94 -4.92 -9.31 26.82
N LEU A 95 -3.95 -9.66 25.97
CA LEU A 95 -3.67 -8.93 24.74
C LEU A 95 -4.85 -8.95 23.74
N ILE A 96 -5.62 -10.04 23.73
CA ILE A 96 -6.81 -10.18 22.89
C ILE A 96 -7.92 -9.25 23.38
N LYS A 97 -8.11 -9.10 24.70
CA LYS A 97 -9.16 -8.22 25.26
C LYS A 97 -8.83 -6.74 25.08
N GLU A 98 -7.59 -6.34 25.30
CA GLU A 98 -7.16 -4.95 25.10
C GLU A 98 -7.26 -4.52 23.63
N LYS A 99 -6.88 -5.40 22.69
CA LYS A 99 -7.11 -5.16 21.26
C LYS A 99 -8.60 -5.13 20.93
N LEU A 100 -9.42 -6.03 21.48
CA LEU A 100 -10.87 -6.06 21.26
C LEU A 100 -11.55 -4.76 21.73
N ASP A 101 -11.11 -4.20 22.85
CA ASP A 101 -11.60 -2.93 23.40
C ASP A 101 -11.17 -1.72 22.55
N GLU A 102 -9.97 -1.71 21.98
CA GLU A 102 -9.56 -0.70 20.98
C GLU A 102 -10.33 -0.82 19.66
N PHE A 103 -10.64 -2.06 19.22
CA PHE A 103 -11.42 -2.34 18.02
C PHE A 103 -12.90 -1.98 18.17
N ALA A 104 -13.51 -2.21 19.34
CA ALA A 104 -14.90 -1.85 19.62
C ALA A 104 -15.11 -0.32 19.65
N ASN A 105 -14.09 0.43 20.08
CA ASN A 105 -14.17 1.88 20.24
C ASN A 105 -13.84 2.68 18.98
N THR A 106 -13.35 2.04 17.92
CA THR A 106 -12.95 2.72 16.67
C THR A 106 -13.73 2.19 15.47
N ILE A 107 -15.03 2.49 15.45
CA ILE A 107 -15.87 2.26 14.26
C ILE A 107 -15.19 2.93 13.05
N PRO A 108 -14.82 2.17 12.01
CA PRO A 108 -14.07 2.71 10.88
C PRO A 108 -14.93 3.71 10.12
N LYS A 109 -14.49 4.97 10.07
CA LYS A 109 -15.20 6.04 9.34
C LYS A 109 -14.89 6.06 7.85
N ASN A 110 -13.84 5.36 7.42
CA ASN A 110 -13.34 5.40 6.05
C ASN A 110 -12.84 4.01 5.61
N TYR A 111 -13.02 3.72 4.32
CA TYR A 111 -12.47 2.53 3.65
C TYR A 111 -10.99 2.27 3.99
N LYS A 112 -10.15 3.31 3.98
CA LYS A 112 -8.71 3.17 4.24
C LYS A 112 -8.42 2.68 5.66
N THR A 113 -9.09 3.24 6.65
CA THR A 113 -8.92 2.84 8.06
C THR A 113 -9.40 1.41 8.27
N PHE A 114 -10.47 1.02 7.57
CA PHE A 114 -11.00 -0.34 7.63
C PHE A 114 -10.01 -1.37 7.07
N ILE A 115 -9.50 -1.16 5.85
CA ILE A 115 -8.54 -2.08 5.23
C ILE A 115 -7.22 -2.16 6.01
N GLN A 116 -6.74 -1.04 6.58
CA GLN A 116 -5.54 -1.05 7.40
C GLN A 116 -5.71 -1.91 8.65
N MET A 117 -6.85 -1.80 9.32
CA MET A 117 -7.18 -2.62 10.49
C MET A 117 -7.35 -4.09 10.14
N TRP A 118 -8.00 -4.38 9.01
CA TRP A 118 -8.14 -5.74 8.49
C TRP A 118 -6.79 -6.41 8.22
N ARG A 119 -5.86 -5.68 7.60
CA ARG A 119 -4.52 -6.17 7.27
C ARG A 119 -3.61 -6.33 8.48
N ASN A 120 -3.78 -5.50 9.51
CA ASN A 120 -2.99 -5.58 10.75
C ASN A 120 -3.45 -6.69 11.70
N THR A 121 -4.63 -7.27 11.44
CA THR A 121 -5.17 -8.36 12.25
C THR A 121 -4.74 -9.68 11.65
N ASN A 122 -4.07 -10.54 12.43
CA ASN A 122 -3.69 -11.88 11.97
C ASN A 122 -4.67 -12.97 12.44
N ASP A 123 -5.41 -12.72 13.54
CA ASP A 123 -6.32 -13.71 14.12
C ASP A 123 -7.69 -13.74 13.43
N SER A 124 -8.08 -14.90 12.92
CA SER A 124 -9.35 -15.10 12.19
C SER A 124 -10.59 -14.83 13.06
N LYS A 125 -10.53 -15.09 14.38
CA LYS A 125 -11.63 -14.78 15.32
C LYS A 125 -11.86 -13.27 15.48
N ILE A 126 -10.78 -12.50 15.57
CA ILE A 126 -10.85 -11.04 15.71
C ILE A 126 -11.37 -10.41 14.41
N LYS A 127 -10.92 -10.92 13.26
CA LYS A 127 -11.45 -10.52 11.94
C LYS A 127 -12.95 -10.75 11.83
N PHE A 128 -13.46 -11.90 12.28
CA PHE A 128 -14.89 -12.19 12.26
C PHE A 128 -15.69 -11.23 13.15
N PHE A 129 -15.23 -11.00 14.39
CA PHE A 129 -15.89 -10.04 15.29
C PHE A 129 -15.89 -8.61 14.74
N TYR A 130 -14.79 -8.21 14.10
CA TYR A 130 -14.69 -6.92 13.42
C TYR A 130 -15.68 -6.79 12.26
N LEU A 131 -15.87 -7.84 11.46
CA LEU A 131 -16.90 -7.88 10.43
C LEU A 131 -18.32 -7.82 11.02
N TYR A 132 -18.56 -8.58 12.10
CA TYR A 132 -19.84 -8.60 12.78
C TYR A 132 -20.25 -7.20 13.25
N ASN A 133 -19.33 -6.46 13.86
CA ASN A 133 -19.59 -5.10 14.34
C ASN A 133 -19.68 -4.05 13.22
N THR A 134 -19.06 -4.29 12.06
CA THR A 134 -19.02 -3.31 10.96
C THR A 134 -20.10 -3.55 9.91
N ARG A 135 -20.89 -4.63 10.01
CA ARG A 135 -21.87 -5.09 9.00
C ARG A 135 -22.79 -3.98 8.45
N ASP A 136 -23.30 -3.12 9.33
CA ASP A 136 -24.29 -2.09 8.97
C ASP A 136 -23.67 -0.92 8.18
N ILE A 137 -22.35 -0.76 8.32
CA ILE A 137 -21.58 0.39 7.82
C ILE A 137 -20.85 0.04 6.52
N LEU A 138 -20.68 -1.27 6.24
CA LEU A 138 -19.98 -1.80 5.07
C LEU A 138 -20.51 -1.21 3.76
N LYS A 139 -21.84 -1.23 3.57
CA LYS A 139 -22.45 -0.77 2.32
C LYS A 139 -22.45 0.75 2.17
N SER A 140 -22.65 1.50 3.25
CA SER A 140 -22.98 2.93 3.21
C SER A 140 -21.75 3.85 3.22
N THR A 141 -20.63 3.39 3.78
CA THR A 141 -19.43 4.24 3.94
C THR A 141 -18.13 3.58 3.51
N ILE A 142 -18.02 2.24 3.59
CA ILE A 142 -16.77 1.52 3.35
C ILE A 142 -16.66 1.07 1.89
N PHE A 143 -17.69 0.41 1.34
CA PHE A 143 -17.66 -0.18 -0.01
C PHE A 143 -18.61 0.52 -1.01
N ASN A 144 -18.69 1.85 -0.95
CA ASN A 144 -19.49 2.65 -1.88
C ASN A 144 -18.99 2.57 -3.33
N SER A 145 -17.67 2.56 -3.51
CA SER A 145 -17.03 2.59 -4.83
C SER A 145 -16.71 1.19 -5.34
N GLU A 146 -15.91 0.42 -4.60
CA GLU A 146 -15.35 -0.87 -5.06
C GLU A 146 -15.00 -1.78 -3.89
N ILE A 147 -15.18 -3.10 -4.07
CA ILE A 147 -14.63 -4.12 -3.17
C ILE A 147 -13.30 -4.61 -3.77
N PRO A 148 -12.18 -4.58 -3.03
CA PRO A 148 -10.96 -5.22 -3.48
C PRO A 148 -11.13 -6.74 -3.59
N PRO A 149 -10.69 -7.38 -4.69
CA PRO A 149 -10.85 -8.82 -4.88
C PRO A 149 -10.24 -9.64 -3.72
N PHE A 150 -9.03 -9.26 -3.26
CA PHE A 150 -8.35 -9.93 -2.15
C PHE A 150 -9.18 -9.94 -0.86
N PHE A 151 -9.93 -8.87 -0.61
CA PHE A 151 -10.68 -8.70 0.62
C PHE A 151 -11.87 -9.66 0.67
N LEU A 152 -12.52 -9.88 -0.47
CA LEU A 152 -13.62 -10.83 -0.58
C LEU A 152 -13.12 -12.26 -0.29
N CYS A 153 -12.01 -12.66 -0.90
CA CYS A 153 -11.38 -13.96 -0.66
C CYS A 153 -11.02 -14.15 0.82
N ASP A 154 -10.44 -13.13 1.44
CA ASP A 154 -10.08 -13.14 2.86
C ASP A 154 -11.32 -13.34 3.76
N ILE A 155 -12.43 -12.66 3.49
CA ILE A 155 -13.67 -12.83 4.29
C ILE A 155 -14.14 -14.27 4.23
N ILE A 156 -14.15 -14.87 3.04
CA ILE A 156 -14.64 -16.24 2.85
C ILE A 156 -13.75 -17.23 3.58
N ASN A 157 -12.44 -17.05 3.51
CA ASN A 157 -11.48 -17.86 4.26
C ASN A 157 -11.66 -17.67 5.77
N VAL A 158 -11.87 -16.44 6.25
CA VAL A 158 -12.13 -16.16 7.67
C VAL A 158 -13.42 -16.84 8.14
N CYS A 159 -14.50 -16.79 7.36
CA CYS A 159 -15.75 -17.49 7.68
C CYS A 159 -15.55 -19.00 7.76
N LEU A 160 -14.84 -19.61 6.80
CA LEU A 160 -14.53 -21.04 6.81
C LEU A 160 -13.59 -21.45 7.95
N GLU A 161 -12.62 -20.62 8.31
CA GLU A 161 -11.74 -20.88 9.45
C GLU A 161 -12.45 -20.72 10.78
N TYR A 162 -13.37 -19.76 10.89
CA TYR A 162 -14.22 -19.61 12.06
C TYR A 162 -15.13 -20.82 12.25
N GLU A 163 -15.73 -21.32 11.17
CA GLU A 163 -16.52 -22.56 11.15
C GLU A 163 -15.74 -23.77 11.67
N LYS A 164 -14.48 -23.94 11.26
CA LYS A 164 -13.66 -25.07 11.70
C LYS A 164 -13.30 -25.01 13.18
N GLN A 165 -13.24 -23.81 13.76
CA GLN A 165 -12.74 -23.61 15.13
C GLN A 165 -13.85 -23.51 16.18
N ASN A 166 -15.04 -23.00 15.81
CA ASN A 166 -16.17 -22.80 16.70
C ASN A 166 -17.45 -23.28 16.00
N SER A 167 -18.34 -23.96 16.73
CA SER A 167 -19.71 -24.21 16.24
C SER A 167 -20.43 -22.87 16.11
N LEU A 168 -20.76 -22.45 14.88
CA LEU A 168 -21.49 -21.21 14.64
C LEU A 168 -22.84 -21.20 15.36
N ASN A 169 -23.18 -20.07 15.94
CA ASN A 169 -24.52 -19.78 16.44
C ASN A 169 -25.44 -19.34 15.30
N THR A 170 -26.75 -19.52 15.50
CA THR A 170 -27.82 -19.11 14.58
C THR A 170 -27.67 -17.65 14.18
N GLU A 171 -27.37 -16.75 15.11
CA GLU A 171 -27.20 -15.30 14.85
C GLU A 171 -25.95 -14.97 14.03
N GLU A 172 -24.88 -15.73 14.19
CA GLU A 172 -23.63 -15.55 13.43
C GLU A 172 -23.83 -15.97 11.97
N ILE A 173 -24.60 -17.04 11.74
CA ILE A 173 -25.01 -17.49 10.39
C ILE A 173 -25.81 -16.39 9.71
N LYS A 174 -26.79 -15.79 10.40
CA LYS A 174 -27.57 -14.65 9.87
C LYS A 174 -26.69 -13.47 9.51
N ALA A 175 -25.75 -13.12 10.38
CA ALA A 175 -24.82 -12.02 10.14
C ALA A 175 -23.92 -12.29 8.93
N ILE A 176 -23.44 -13.52 8.73
CA ILE A 176 -22.67 -13.89 7.53
C ILE A 176 -23.51 -13.72 6.27
N ILE A 177 -24.75 -14.19 6.26
CA ILE A 177 -25.66 -14.04 5.11
C ILE A 177 -25.91 -12.54 4.84
N GLU A 178 -26.12 -11.74 5.87
CA GLU A 178 -26.28 -10.29 5.76
C GLU A 178 -25.02 -9.61 5.19
N ILE A 179 -23.83 -10.02 5.62
CA ILE A 179 -22.56 -9.51 5.08
C ILE A 179 -22.38 -9.93 3.62
N LEU A 180 -22.63 -11.19 3.26
CA LEU A 180 -22.51 -11.67 1.88
C LEU A 180 -23.52 -10.98 0.96
N THR A 181 -24.76 -10.78 1.42
CA THR A 181 -25.76 -10.02 0.66
C THR A 181 -25.36 -8.56 0.48
N THR A 182 -24.87 -7.88 1.51
CA THR A 182 -24.39 -6.49 1.38
C THR A 182 -23.23 -6.39 0.40
N LEU A 183 -22.24 -7.28 0.46
CA LEU A 183 -21.12 -7.35 -0.48
C LEU A 183 -21.59 -7.60 -1.92
N SER A 184 -22.59 -8.47 -2.11
CA SER A 184 -23.19 -8.73 -3.43
C SER A 184 -23.90 -7.51 -4.05
N THR A 185 -24.24 -6.50 -3.24
CA THR A 185 -24.88 -5.26 -3.69
C THR A 185 -23.89 -4.12 -3.98
N CYS A 186 -22.60 -4.33 -3.72
CA CYS A 186 -21.58 -3.30 -3.96
C CYS A 186 -21.24 -3.16 -5.44
N ASN A 187 -20.78 -1.96 -5.79
CA ASN A 187 -20.33 -1.62 -7.13
C ASN A 187 -19.06 -2.43 -7.50
N ARG A 188 -19.01 -2.94 -8.74
CA ARG A 188 -17.94 -3.79 -9.29
C ARG A 188 -17.75 -5.16 -8.61
N PHE A 189 -18.76 -5.68 -7.91
CA PHE A 189 -18.76 -7.03 -7.36
C PHE A 189 -18.47 -8.13 -8.41
N ASN A 190 -19.05 -8.04 -9.61
CA ASN A 190 -18.78 -8.98 -10.71
C ASN A 190 -17.29 -9.00 -11.10
N LEU A 191 -16.61 -7.86 -11.03
CA LEU A 191 -15.18 -7.77 -11.33
C LEU A 191 -14.37 -8.47 -10.22
N ALA A 192 -14.78 -8.34 -8.96
CA ALA A 192 -14.15 -9.05 -7.85
C ALA A 192 -14.27 -10.57 -8.01
N ILE A 193 -15.44 -11.08 -8.46
CA ILE A 193 -15.61 -12.51 -8.78
C ILE A 193 -14.72 -12.95 -9.94
N ASN A 194 -14.63 -12.14 -11.01
CA ASN A 194 -13.79 -12.48 -12.17
C ASN A 194 -12.30 -12.59 -11.81
N PHE A 195 -11.86 -11.85 -10.79
CA PHE A 195 -10.48 -11.93 -10.29
C PHE A 195 -10.23 -13.07 -9.31
N MET A 196 -11.26 -13.81 -8.89
CA MET A 196 -11.07 -14.98 -8.03
C MET A 196 -10.48 -16.15 -8.80
N ALA A 197 -9.53 -16.82 -8.18
CA ALA A 197 -9.00 -18.10 -8.64
C ALA A 197 -10.01 -19.24 -8.39
N ASP A 198 -9.86 -20.34 -9.13
CA ASP A 198 -10.81 -21.46 -9.08
C ASP A 198 -10.92 -22.10 -7.68
N HIS A 199 -9.80 -22.17 -6.94
CA HIS A 199 -9.79 -22.67 -5.55
C HIS A 199 -10.56 -21.76 -4.59
N GLU A 200 -10.57 -20.44 -4.83
CA GLU A 200 -11.30 -19.47 -4.02
C GLU A 200 -12.81 -19.59 -4.30
N LYS A 201 -13.19 -19.79 -5.57
CA LYS A 201 -14.58 -20.09 -5.95
C LYS A 201 -15.07 -21.42 -5.35
N GLU A 202 -14.20 -22.42 -5.26
CA GLU A 202 -14.51 -23.67 -4.57
C GLU A 202 -14.75 -23.44 -3.07
N ASN A 203 -13.92 -22.61 -2.42
CA ASN A 203 -14.11 -22.21 -1.02
C ASN A 203 -15.43 -21.44 -0.82
N CYS A 204 -15.78 -20.52 -1.72
CA CYS A 204 -17.08 -19.85 -1.73
C CYS A 204 -18.22 -20.87 -1.77
N SER A 205 -18.10 -21.86 -2.66
CA SER A 205 -19.09 -22.91 -2.84
C SER A 205 -19.24 -23.81 -1.62
N ARG A 206 -18.13 -24.15 -0.96
CA ARG A 206 -18.12 -24.91 0.30
C ARG A 206 -18.84 -24.15 1.41
N LEU A 207 -18.54 -22.86 1.58
CA LEU A 207 -19.19 -22.02 2.59
C LEU A 207 -20.70 -21.92 2.33
N LEU A 208 -21.11 -21.66 1.09
CA LEU A 208 -22.53 -21.53 0.75
C LEU A 208 -23.30 -22.84 0.93
N LYS A 209 -22.72 -24.00 0.57
CA LYS A 209 -23.32 -25.31 0.84
C LYS A 209 -23.46 -25.58 2.33
N TYR A 210 -22.44 -25.24 3.12
CA TYR A 210 -22.51 -25.36 4.58
C TYR A 210 -23.63 -24.51 5.19
N LEU A 211 -23.73 -23.25 4.75
CA LEU A 211 -24.82 -22.36 5.17
C LEU A 211 -26.18 -22.90 4.74
N GLU A 212 -26.29 -23.46 3.54
CA GLU A 212 -27.53 -24.07 3.04
C GLU A 212 -27.96 -25.27 3.90
N ASP A 213 -27.04 -26.14 4.26
CA ASP A 213 -27.31 -27.33 5.08
C ASP A 213 -27.70 -26.95 6.52
N LYS A 214 -27.08 -25.91 7.09
CA LYS A 214 -27.46 -25.37 8.41
C LYS A 214 -28.80 -24.65 8.39
N VAL A 215 -29.08 -23.85 7.36
CA VAL A 215 -30.37 -23.16 7.21
C VAL A 215 -31.53 -24.12 6.91
N LYS A 216 -31.25 -25.28 6.30
CA LYS A 216 -32.23 -26.39 6.19
C LYS A 216 -32.58 -26.98 7.55
N SER A 217 -31.64 -27.01 8.50
CA SER A 217 -31.86 -27.56 9.84
C SER A 217 -32.58 -26.61 10.82
N GLU A 218 -32.52 -25.29 10.58
CA GLU A 218 -33.03 -24.26 11.52
C GLU A 218 -34.29 -23.51 11.03
N ASP A 219 -34.86 -23.91 9.88
CA ASP A 219 -36.17 -23.46 9.36
C ASP A 219 -36.36 -21.94 9.22
N ILE A 220 -35.38 -21.25 8.60
CA ILE A 220 -35.50 -19.81 8.29
C ILE A 220 -35.76 -19.62 6.78
N THR A 221 -37.03 -19.44 6.42
CA THR A 221 -37.51 -19.33 5.03
C THR A 221 -37.01 -18.09 4.29
N VAL A 222 -36.79 -16.98 5.00
CA VAL A 222 -36.31 -15.71 4.44
C VAL A 222 -34.84 -15.82 3.96
N GLU A 223 -34.05 -16.65 4.64
CA GLU A 223 -32.62 -16.83 4.35
C GLU A 223 -32.37 -17.79 3.19
N LYS A 224 -33.25 -18.78 2.99
CA LYS A 224 -33.18 -19.69 1.83
C LYS A 224 -33.23 -18.93 0.50
N ASN A 225 -34.10 -17.94 0.36
CA ASN A 225 -34.20 -17.11 -0.86
C ASN A 225 -33.00 -16.17 -1.04
N ALA A 226 -32.41 -15.69 0.06
CA ALA A 226 -31.20 -14.89 0.02
C ALA A 226 -30.00 -15.73 -0.42
N ILE A 227 -29.89 -16.97 0.07
CA ILE A 227 -28.83 -17.92 -0.29
C ILE A 227 -28.93 -18.33 -1.76
N THR A 228 -30.12 -18.64 -2.28
CA THR A 228 -30.27 -18.96 -3.71
C THR A 228 -29.90 -17.78 -4.61
N SER A 229 -30.27 -16.55 -4.19
CA SER A 229 -29.87 -15.32 -4.87
C SER A 229 -28.36 -15.09 -4.81
N LEU A 230 -27.71 -15.44 -3.69
CA LEU A 230 -26.25 -15.36 -3.53
C LEU A 230 -25.54 -16.39 -4.42
N ILE A 231 -25.99 -17.65 -4.44
CA ILE A 231 -25.43 -18.70 -5.30
C ILE A 231 -25.45 -18.26 -6.76
N GLN A 232 -26.56 -17.68 -7.21
CA GLN A 232 -26.70 -17.16 -8.57
C GLN A 232 -25.76 -15.98 -8.86
N LYS A 233 -25.60 -15.06 -7.90
CA LYS A 233 -24.72 -13.88 -8.05
C LYS A 233 -23.24 -14.20 -7.99
N TYR A 234 -22.84 -15.18 -7.20
CA TYR A 234 -21.46 -15.63 -7.07
C TYR A 234 -21.00 -16.51 -8.24
N GLN A 235 -21.85 -16.68 -9.27
CA GLN A 235 -21.57 -17.48 -10.47
C GLN A 235 -21.04 -18.88 -10.14
N ILE A 236 -21.67 -19.53 -9.15
CA ILE A 236 -21.40 -20.94 -8.87
C ILE A 236 -22.34 -21.75 -9.76
N ILE A 237 -21.92 -21.94 -11.02
CA ILE A 237 -22.44 -22.97 -11.93
C ILE A 237 -21.24 -23.71 -12.50
#